data_AF-A0AAW3V647-F1
#
_entry.id   AF-A0AAW3V647-F1
#
_cell.length_a   1.000
_cell.length_b   1.000
_cell.length_c   1.000
_cell.angle_alpha   90.00
_cell.angle_beta   90.00
_cell.angle_gamma   90.00
#
_symmetry.space_group_name_H-M   'P 1'
#
loop_
_entity.id
_entity.type
_entity.pdbx_description
1 polymer ?
#
loop_
_entity_poly.entity_id
_entity_poly.type
_entity_poly.pdbx_seq_one_letter_code
_entity_poly.pdbx_strand_id
1 'polypeptide(L)'
;MNDQELNLRAGIGAFADENGNVPHDLKDLDFINRDTDCMRLLIATGISFTRPHDGEIGAEGGMQEAPVFEKVHNGDVVAAARRAAVRVAAGWASDADVALHRSAR
;
A
#
# COMPACT_ATOMS: atom_id res chain seq x y z
N MET A 1 -3.89 2.03 -12.65
CA MET A 1 -4.61 1.33 -11.57
C MET A 1 -5.50 2.34 -10.88
N ASN A 2 -6.76 2.00 -10.60
CA ASN A 2 -7.62 2.88 -9.80
C ASN A 2 -7.36 2.67 -8.29
N ASP A 3 -7.85 3.58 -7.46
CA ASP A 3 -7.60 3.57 -6.01
C ASP A 3 -8.16 2.31 -5.33
N GLN A 4 -9.29 1.80 -5.81
CA GLN A 4 -9.90 0.59 -5.27
C GLN A 4 -9.02 -0.66 -5.51
N GLU A 5 -8.50 -0.83 -6.72
CA GLU A 5 -7.58 -1.92 -7.03
C GLU A 5 -6.26 -1.75 -6.30
N LEU A 6 -5.78 -0.51 -6.17
CA LEU A 6 -4.56 -0.21 -5.46
C LEU A 6 -4.68 -0.54 -3.95
N ASN A 7 -5.79 -0.18 -3.32
CA ASN A 7 -6.10 -0.56 -1.94
C ASN A 7 -6.20 -2.09 -1.79
N LEU A 8 -6.88 -2.78 -2.71
CA LEU A 8 -6.98 -4.24 -2.66
C LEU A 8 -5.60 -4.90 -2.75
N ARG A 9 -4.77 -4.49 -3.71
CA ARG A 9 -3.40 -5.01 -3.88
C ARG A 9 -2.54 -4.74 -2.66
N ALA A 10 -2.57 -3.53 -2.12
CA ALA A 10 -1.81 -3.18 -0.92
C ALA A 10 -2.25 -4.02 0.29
N GLY A 11 -3.56 -4.24 0.43
CA GLY A 11 -4.11 -5.12 1.45
C GLY A 11 -3.61 -6.56 1.31
N ILE A 12 -3.63 -7.10 0.10
CA ILE A 12 -3.11 -8.45 -0.17
C ILE A 12 -1.61 -8.51 0.17
N GLY A 13 -0.81 -7.60 -0.37
CA GLY A 13 0.64 -7.59 -0.14
C GLY A 13 1.03 -7.44 1.33
N ALA A 14 0.20 -6.77 2.13
CA ALA A 14 0.49 -6.53 3.54
C ALA A 14 -0.06 -7.61 4.49
N PHE A 15 -1.16 -8.27 4.14
CA PHE A 15 -1.91 -9.10 5.09
C PHE A 15 -2.16 -10.53 4.61
N ALA A 16 -1.79 -10.89 3.38
CA ALA A 16 -1.89 -12.27 2.93
C ALA A 16 -0.92 -13.17 3.71
N ASP A 17 -1.42 -14.32 4.17
CA ASP A 17 -0.56 -15.39 4.67
C ASP A 17 0.14 -16.14 3.52
N GLU A 18 0.98 -17.12 3.86
CA GLU A 18 1.72 -17.95 2.88
C GLU A 18 0.79 -18.74 1.93
N ASN A 19 -0.49 -18.87 2.28
CA ASN A 19 -1.50 -19.56 1.47
C ASN A 19 -2.36 -18.57 0.65
N GLY A 20 -2.07 -17.26 0.72
CA GLY A 20 -2.84 -16.22 0.03
C GLY A 20 -4.16 -15.84 0.71
N ASN A 21 -4.40 -16.28 1.95
CA ASN A 21 -5.58 -15.88 2.70
C ASN A 21 -5.40 -14.48 3.28
N VAL A 22 -6.42 -13.64 3.16
CA VAL A 22 -6.43 -12.28 3.71
C VAL A 22 -7.52 -12.14 4.77
N PRO A 23 -7.41 -11.16 5.69
CA PRO A 23 -8.48 -10.83 6.62
C PRO A 23 -9.81 -10.53 5.93
N HIS A 24 -10.92 -10.97 6.51
CA HIS A 24 -12.26 -10.80 5.92
C HIS A 24 -12.67 -9.34 5.73
N ASP A 25 -12.13 -8.42 6.54
CA ASP A 25 -12.40 -6.99 6.49
C ASP A 25 -11.54 -6.23 5.47
N LEU A 26 -10.69 -6.92 4.68
CA LEU A 26 -9.80 -6.27 3.72
C LEU A 26 -10.53 -5.33 2.74
N LYS A 27 -11.77 -5.67 2.38
CA LYS A 27 -12.60 -4.86 1.46
C LYS A 27 -13.09 -3.54 2.07
N ASP A 28 -13.08 -3.43 3.40
CA ASP A 28 -13.52 -2.26 4.14
C ASP A 28 -12.36 -1.31 4.51
N LEU A 29 -11.12 -1.71 4.19
CA LEU A 29 -9.91 -0.93 4.42
C LEU A 29 -9.66 0.06 3.27
N ASP A 30 -9.32 1.30 3.62
CA ASP A 30 -8.91 2.33 2.67
C ASP A 30 -7.61 3.00 3.13
N PHE A 31 -6.50 2.42 2.71
CA PHE A 31 -5.16 2.86 3.08
C PHE A 31 -4.78 4.22 2.47
N ILE A 32 -5.45 4.63 1.39
CA ILE A 32 -5.17 5.90 0.70
C ILE A 32 -5.84 7.06 1.43
N ASN A 33 -7.10 6.88 1.84
CA ASN A 33 -7.90 7.98 2.37
C ASN A 33 -8.12 7.94 3.88
N ARG A 34 -7.85 6.82 4.57
CA ARG A 34 -8.04 6.68 6.03
C ARG A 34 -6.71 6.46 6.74
N ASP A 35 -6.35 7.41 7.60
CA ASP A 35 -5.08 7.39 8.35
C ASP A 35 -4.94 6.16 9.24
N THR A 36 -6.04 5.73 9.89
CA THR A 36 -6.04 4.53 10.74
C THR A 36 -5.68 3.28 9.95
N ASP A 37 -6.14 3.18 8.71
CA ASP A 37 -5.93 2.02 7.88
C ASP A 37 -4.50 2.06 7.33
N CYS A 38 -4.02 3.23 6.89
CA CYS A 38 -2.61 3.41 6.54
C CYS A 38 -1.68 3.07 7.71
N MET A 39 -2.01 3.46 8.94
CA MET A 39 -1.20 3.10 10.10
C MET A 39 -1.15 1.59 10.30
N ARG A 40 -2.27 0.87 10.11
CA ARG A 40 -2.27 -0.60 10.13
C ARG A 40 -1.37 -1.18 9.05
N LEU A 41 -1.41 -0.62 7.83
CA LEU A 41 -0.54 -1.02 6.73
C LEU A 41 0.94 -0.86 7.10
N LEU A 42 1.33 0.29 7.64
CA LEU A 42 2.72 0.56 8.02
C LEU A 42 3.20 -0.38 9.14
N ILE A 43 2.36 -0.66 10.13
CA ILE A 43 2.68 -1.59 11.22
C ILE A 43 2.87 -3.02 10.68
N ALA A 44 2.02 -3.46 9.76
CA ALA A 44 2.08 -4.81 9.21
C ALA A 44 3.29 -5.03 8.29
N THR A 45 3.70 -3.98 7.56
CA THR A 45 4.69 -4.09 6.48
C THR A 45 6.08 -3.62 6.86
N GLY A 46 6.21 -2.77 7.88
CA GLY A 46 7.49 -2.14 8.22
C GLY A 46 7.97 -1.12 7.18
N ILE A 47 7.10 -0.67 6.27
CA ILE A 47 7.45 0.34 5.27
C ILE A 47 7.94 1.62 5.96
N SER A 48 9.10 2.11 5.54
CA SER A 48 9.69 3.37 5.98
C SER A 48 9.58 4.44 4.90
N PHE A 49 9.72 5.69 5.34
CA PHE A 49 9.67 6.85 4.46
C PHE A 49 11.00 7.57 4.40
N THR A 50 11.30 8.10 3.21
CA THR A 50 12.39 9.06 2.99
C THR A 50 11.83 10.31 2.35
N ARG A 51 12.47 11.45 2.60
CA ARG A 51 12.11 12.73 1.98
C ARG A 51 13.34 13.28 1.26
N PRO A 52 13.56 12.91 -0.02
CA PRO A 52 14.74 13.33 -0.75
C PRO A 52 14.77 14.85 -0.97
N HIS A 53 13.59 15.47 -1.13
CA HIS A 53 13.42 16.91 -1.21
C HIS A 53 11.97 17.31 -0.90
N ASP A 54 11.69 18.61 -0.79
CA ASP A 54 10.41 19.11 -0.28
C ASP A 54 9.18 18.68 -1.07
N GLY A 55 9.31 18.49 -2.39
CA GLY A 55 8.22 18.15 -3.29
C GLY A 55 7.92 16.67 -3.49
N GLU A 56 8.57 15.75 -2.75
CA GLU A 56 8.44 14.31 -2.98
C GLU A 56 8.64 13.51 -1.70
N ILE A 57 7.92 12.39 -1.60
CA ILE A 57 8.08 11.37 -0.56
C ILE A 57 8.43 10.04 -1.21
N GLY A 58 9.50 9.42 -0.72
CA GLY A 58 9.86 8.03 -1.03
C GLY A 58 9.34 7.08 0.04
N ALA A 59 8.88 5.91 -0.36
CA ALA A 59 8.56 4.79 0.53
C ALA A 59 9.37 3.56 0.12
N GLU A 60 9.85 2.81 1.10
CA GLU A 60 10.64 1.59 0.90
C GLU A 60 10.13 0.47 1.80
N GLY A 61 10.10 -0.75 1.26
CA GLY A 61 9.61 -1.93 1.96
C GLY A 61 10.70 -2.88 2.48
N GLY A 62 11.97 -2.49 2.34
CA GLY A 62 13.12 -3.33 2.62
C GLY A 62 13.56 -4.20 1.44
N MET A 63 14.42 -5.19 1.69
CA MET A 63 14.83 -6.22 0.71
C MET A 63 15.54 -5.72 -0.57
N GLN A 64 16.22 -4.56 -0.51
CA GLN A 64 16.94 -3.96 -1.65
C GLN A 64 16.05 -3.54 -2.83
N GLU A 65 14.74 -3.45 -2.64
CA GLU A 65 13.84 -2.90 -3.66
C GLU A 65 14.07 -1.40 -3.82
N ALA A 66 13.91 -0.90 -5.04
CA ALA A 66 14.00 0.53 -5.31
C ALA A 66 12.85 1.27 -4.61
N PRO A 67 13.10 2.42 -3.96
CA PRO A 67 12.03 3.20 -3.33
C PRO A 67 10.99 3.64 -4.35
N VAL A 68 9.73 3.66 -3.91
CA VAL A 68 8.63 4.23 -4.69
C VAL A 68 8.44 5.68 -4.27
N PHE A 69 8.45 6.57 -5.26
CA PHE A 69 8.31 8.01 -5.03
C PHE A 69 6.92 8.51 -5.43
N GLU A 70 6.40 9.44 -4.63
CA GLU A 70 5.16 10.17 -4.84
C GLU A 70 5.36 11.68 -4.67
N LYS A 71 4.77 12.45 -5.59
CA LYS A 71 4.85 13.90 -5.56
C LYS A 71 3.92 14.47 -4.48
N VAL A 72 4.43 15.47 -3.76
CA VAL A 72 3.63 16.25 -2.83
C VAL A 72 2.83 17.27 -3.62
N HIS A 73 1.51 17.17 -3.53
CA HIS A 73 0.58 18.11 -4.17
C HIS A 73 -0.07 19.00 -3.12
N ASN A 74 -0.14 20.31 -3.38
CA ASN A 74 -0.73 21.31 -2.47
C ASN A 74 -0.13 21.30 -1.04
N GLY A 75 1.11 20.85 -0.89
CA GLY A 75 1.77 20.70 0.42
C GLY A 75 1.28 19.51 1.25
N ASP A 76 0.40 18.64 0.71
CA ASP A 76 -0.12 17.47 1.42
C ASP A 76 0.88 16.31 1.40
N VAL A 77 1.82 16.38 2.34
CA VAL A 77 2.87 15.38 2.52
C VAL A 77 2.29 14.03 2.96
N VAL A 78 1.22 14.05 3.77
CA VAL A 78 0.62 12.82 4.31
C VAL A 78 -0.10 12.05 3.22
N ALA A 79 -0.84 12.72 2.33
CA ALA A 79 -1.43 12.07 1.16
C ALA A 79 -0.37 11.42 0.26
N ALA A 80 0.75 12.12 -0.01
CA ALA A 80 1.85 11.56 -0.79
C ALA A 80 2.47 10.34 -0.09
N ALA A 81 2.71 10.41 1.22
CA ALA A 81 3.24 9.29 2.00
C ALA A 81 2.30 8.07 1.99
N ARG A 82 1.01 8.25 2.24
CA ARG A 82 0.00 7.18 2.18
C ARG A 82 0.01 6.51 0.81
N ARG A 83 0.00 7.31 -0.26
CA ARG A 83 0.02 6.82 -1.64
C ARG A 83 1.31 6.03 -1.94
N ALA A 84 2.46 6.51 -1.49
CA ALA A 84 3.75 5.86 -1.71
C ALA A 84 3.79 4.50 -1.00
N ALA A 85 3.43 4.44 0.28
CA ALA A 85 3.37 3.19 1.04
C ALA A 85 2.41 2.17 0.43
N VAL A 86 1.22 2.64 0.03
CA VAL A 86 0.23 1.80 -0.65
C VAL A 86 0.78 1.24 -1.96
N ARG A 87 1.53 2.02 -2.74
CA ARG A 87 2.15 1.52 -3.98
C ARG A 87 3.25 0.51 -3.74
N VAL A 88 4.05 0.67 -2.68
CA VAL A 88 5.05 -0.35 -2.29
C VAL A 88 4.33 -1.66 -1.97
N ALA A 89 3.39 -1.63 -1.01
CA ALA A 89 2.66 -2.83 -0.60
C ALA A 89 1.89 -3.49 -1.77
N ALA A 90 1.29 -2.68 -2.64
CA ALA A 90 0.60 -3.18 -3.82
C ALA A 90 1.51 -3.87 -4.84
N GLY A 91 2.81 -3.52 -4.86
CA GLY A 91 3.81 -4.15 -5.72
C GLY A 91 4.11 -5.60 -5.35
N TRP A 92 3.80 -6.01 -4.13
CA TRP A 92 4.00 -7.38 -3.65
C TRP A 92 2.87 -8.34 -4.02
N ALA A 93 1.72 -7.82 -4.46
CA ALA A 93 0.58 -8.62 -4.88
C ALA A 93 0.61 -8.90 -6.38
N SER A 94 0.55 -10.18 -6.77
CA SER A 94 0.47 -10.60 -8.16
C SER A 94 -0.95 -10.46 -8.72
N ASP A 95 -1.08 -10.51 -10.05
CA ASP A 95 -2.40 -10.52 -10.70
C ASP A 95 -3.23 -11.77 -10.33
N ALA A 96 -2.56 -12.89 -10.05
CA ALA A 96 -3.22 -14.12 -9.60
C ALA A 96 -3.87 -13.94 -8.22
N ASP A 97 -3.17 -13.29 -7.29
CA ASP A 97 -3.69 -13.00 -5.95
C ASP A 97 -4.93 -12.08 -6.04
N VAL A 98 -4.86 -11.06 -6.89
CA VAL A 98 -6.00 -10.15 -7.13
C VAL A 98 -7.20 -10.91 -7.72
N ALA A 99 -6.97 -11.83 -8.65
CA ALA A 99 -8.04 -12.61 -9.26
C ALA A 99 -8.74 -13.53 -8.24
N LEU A 100 -7.98 -14.15 -7.32
CA LEU A 100 -8.52 -14.98 -6.24
C LEU A 100 -9.50 -14.17 -5.36
N HIS A 101 -9.10 -12.97 -4.94
CA HIS A 101 -9.89 -12.14 -4.04
C HIS A 101 -11.05 -11.39 -4.71
N ARG A 102 -11.06 -11.32 -6.05
CA ARG A 102 -12.19 -10.83 -6.85
C ARG A 102 -13.26 -11.91 -7.11
N SER A 103 -12.85 -13.18 -7.14
CA SER A 103 -13.70 -14.31 -7.56
C SER A 103 -14.39 -15.05 -6.42
N ALA A 104 -13.97 -14.86 -5.16
CA ALA A 104 -14.62 -15.40 -3.95
C ALA A 104 -15.99 -14.72 -3.63
N ARG A 105 -16.90 -14.74 -4.61
CA ARG A 105 -18.29 -14.25 -4.53
C ARG A 105 -19.25 -15.33 -4.05
#